data_AF-F0IFG9-F1
#
_entry.id   AF-F0IFG9-F1
#
_cell.length_a   1.000
_cell.length_b   1.000
_cell.length_c   1.000
_cell.angle_alpha   90.00
_cell.angle_beta   90.00
_cell.angle_gamma   90.00
#
_symmetry.space_group_name_H-M   'P 1'
#
loop_
_entity.id
_entity.type
_entity.pdbx_description
1 polymer ?
#
loop_
_entity_poly.entity_id
_entity_poly.type
_entity_poly.pdbx_seq_one_letter_code
_entity_poly.pdbx_strand_id
1 'polypeptide(L)'
;MITTYQQLLEQATLSEQQLAKKAHIIGTIRLIIALSTLAAIYFIFKENSWVFGTITLLLIILFFYLVTIHKNTNLLRKIAQQKITINQNEINFLQKNQFFSANGKEFQDDSHPYSYDLDIFGTHSLYQYINRTHTFLGRKALAEHFLHPEVSEIAPLQATTEELSQEEHLRWRQEFMATTTLIEDTKDFYQQIKQWAMKKEKPFFPSLANLRMGGSSIAHH
;
A
#
# COMPACT_ATOMS: atom_id res chain seq x y z
N MET A 1 19.05 12.43 15.42
CA MET A 1 18.69 12.25 13.99
C MET A 1 19.31 10.99 13.41
N ILE A 2 20.64 10.92 13.15
CA ILE A 2 21.26 9.69 12.59
C ILE A 2 21.09 8.49 13.54
N THR A 3 21.31 8.68 14.85
CA THR A 3 21.11 7.66 15.88
C THR A 3 19.68 7.11 15.89
N THR A 4 18.68 7.98 15.73
CA THR A 4 17.26 7.59 15.64
C THR A 4 17.01 6.69 14.42
N TYR A 5 17.51 7.05 13.23
CA TYR A 5 17.36 6.22 12.03
C TYR A 5 18.12 4.88 12.13
N GLN A 6 19.26 4.85 12.81
CA GLN A 6 19.99 3.60 13.09
C GLN A 6 19.19 2.66 14.01
N GLN A 7 18.58 3.20 15.08
CA GLN A 7 17.72 2.41 15.96
C GLN A 7 16.49 1.88 15.23
N LEU A 8 15.87 2.68 14.37
CA LEU A 8 14.71 2.25 13.57
C LEU A 8 15.10 1.21 12.51
N LEU A 9 16.28 1.34 11.90
CA LEU A 9 16.84 0.34 11.00
C LEU A 9 17.05 -1.01 11.69
N GLU A 10 17.63 -1.00 12.89
CA GLU A 10 17.83 -2.21 13.70
C GLU A 10 16.48 -2.87 14.05
N GLN A 11 15.52 -2.09 14.54
CA GLN A 11 14.17 -2.57 14.86
C GLN A 11 13.47 -3.16 13.64
N ALA A 12 13.54 -2.51 12.49
CA ALA A 12 12.95 -3.00 11.24
C ALA A 12 13.63 -4.29 10.76
N THR A 13 14.95 -4.40 10.90
CA THR A 13 15.73 -5.60 10.57
C THR A 13 15.35 -6.78 11.45
N LEU A 14 15.25 -6.58 12.77
CA LEU A 14 14.79 -7.61 13.71
C LEU A 14 13.37 -8.08 13.38
N SER A 15 12.47 -7.13 13.08
CA SER A 15 11.09 -7.45 12.68
C SER A 15 11.04 -8.27 11.39
N GLU A 16 11.82 -7.90 10.37
CA GLU A 16 11.92 -8.64 9.11
C GLU A 16 12.38 -10.08 9.34
N GLN A 17 13.44 -10.27 10.15
CA GLN A 17 13.96 -11.60 10.46
C GLN A 17 12.94 -12.47 11.19
N GLN A 18 12.21 -11.91 12.17
CA GLN A 18 11.15 -12.62 12.89
C GLN A 18 10.01 -13.03 11.94
N LEU A 19 9.58 -12.11 11.07
CA LEU A 19 8.52 -12.35 10.09
C LEU A 19 8.96 -13.36 9.01
N ALA A 20 10.22 -13.32 8.58
CA ALA A 20 10.80 -14.29 7.65
C ALA A 20 10.78 -15.70 8.24
N LYS A 21 11.26 -15.87 9.49
CA LYS A 21 11.19 -17.15 10.21
C LYS A 21 9.76 -17.66 10.33
N LYS A 22 8.83 -16.79 10.73
CA LYS A 22 7.40 -17.12 10.83
C LYS A 22 6.82 -17.55 9.48
N ALA A 23 7.13 -16.83 8.40
CA ALA A 23 6.69 -17.15 7.05
C ALA A 23 7.21 -18.51 6.58
N HIS A 24 8.47 -18.83 6.87
CA HIS A 24 9.06 -20.15 6.59
C HIS A 24 8.34 -21.28 7.35
N ILE A 25 8.13 -21.11 8.66
CA ILE A 25 7.42 -22.11 9.47
C ILE A 25 6.00 -22.35 8.94
N ILE A 26 5.24 -21.29 8.68
CA ILE A 26 3.88 -21.41 8.12
C ILE A 26 3.91 -22.08 6.75
N GLY A 27 4.89 -21.74 5.90
CA GLY A 27 5.09 -22.36 4.60
C GLY A 27 5.31 -23.88 4.70
N THR A 28 6.17 -24.32 5.62
CA THR A 28 6.44 -25.73 5.88
C THR A 28 5.21 -26.46 6.41
N ILE A 29 4.51 -25.89 7.40
CA ILE A 29 3.27 -26.50 7.94
C ILE A 29 2.22 -26.65 6.83
N ARG A 30 2.08 -25.63 5.97
CA ARG A 30 1.15 -25.69 4.83
C ARG A 30 1.49 -26.82 3.86
N LEU A 31 2.78 -27.07 3.60
CA LEU A 31 3.23 -28.19 2.77
C LEU A 31 2.89 -29.53 3.42
N ILE A 32 3.15 -29.69 4.71
CA ILE A 32 2.80 -30.91 5.45
C ILE A 32 1.29 -31.17 5.36
N ILE A 33 0.45 -30.16 5.61
CA ILE A 33 -1.01 -30.28 5.52
C ILE A 33 -1.46 -30.63 4.11
N ALA A 34 -0.85 -30.06 3.06
CA ALA A 34 -1.17 -30.42 1.68
C ALA A 34 -0.87 -31.90 1.40
N LEU A 35 0.30 -32.40 1.84
CA LEU A 35 0.67 -33.81 1.70
C LEU A 35 -0.26 -34.73 2.50
N SER A 36 -0.60 -34.36 3.75
CA SER A 36 -1.57 -35.09 4.57
C SER A 36 -2.95 -35.12 3.94
N THR A 37 -3.38 -34.04 3.27
CA THR A 37 -4.67 -33.98 2.56
C THR A 37 -4.68 -34.95 1.39
N LEU A 38 -3.61 -35.00 0.59
CA LEU A 38 -3.47 -35.97 -0.51
C LEU A 38 -3.49 -37.42 0.00
N ALA A 39 -2.79 -37.70 1.10
CA ALA A 39 -2.81 -39.01 1.73
C ALA A 39 -4.22 -39.39 2.22
N ALA A 40 -4.94 -38.46 2.87
CA ALA A 40 -6.30 -38.69 3.33
C ALA A 40 -7.25 -39.00 2.16
N ILE A 41 -7.13 -38.26 1.05
CA ILE A 41 -7.90 -38.53 -0.18
C ILE A 41 -7.64 -39.94 -0.71
N TYR A 42 -6.38 -40.40 -0.73
CA TYR A 42 -6.06 -41.77 -1.13
C TYR A 42 -6.74 -42.83 -0.25
N PHE A 43 -6.77 -42.63 1.08
CA PHE A 43 -7.45 -43.54 2.00
C PHE A 43 -8.98 -43.53 1.88
N ILE A 44 -9.59 -42.41 1.47
CA ILE A 44 -11.04 -42.36 1.15
C ILE A 44 -11.37 -43.41 0.08
N PHE A 45 -10.59 -43.49 -1.00
CA PHE A 45 -10.84 -44.45 -2.07
C PHE A 45 -10.57 -45.90 -1.67
N LYS A 46 -9.65 -46.12 -0.73
CA LYS A 46 -9.27 -47.48 -0.28
C LYS A 46 -10.27 -48.08 0.71
N GLU A 47 -10.69 -47.32 1.72
CA GLU A 47 -11.47 -47.84 2.85
C GLU A 47 -12.94 -47.40 2.84
N ASN A 48 -13.33 -46.47 1.96
CA ASN A 48 -14.69 -45.92 1.83
C ASN A 48 -15.34 -45.52 3.17
N SER A 49 -14.53 -45.00 4.10
CA SER A 49 -14.98 -44.59 5.43
C SER A 49 -15.26 -43.09 5.48
N TRP A 50 -16.44 -42.74 6.02
CA TRP A 50 -16.86 -41.34 6.23
C TRP A 50 -15.89 -40.54 7.13
N VAL A 51 -15.12 -41.23 7.99
CA VAL A 51 -14.12 -40.63 8.87
C VAL A 51 -13.00 -39.96 8.08
N PHE A 52 -12.52 -40.55 6.99
CA PHE A 52 -11.49 -39.92 6.15
C PHE A 52 -12.05 -38.71 5.38
N GLY A 53 -13.35 -38.72 5.07
CA GLY A 53 -14.05 -37.57 4.49
C GLY A 53 -14.07 -36.37 5.43
N THR A 54 -14.42 -36.57 6.71
CA THR A 54 -14.43 -35.49 7.71
C THR A 54 -13.03 -34.94 7.99
N ILE A 55 -12.02 -35.81 8.11
CA ILE A 55 -10.61 -35.41 8.27
C ILE A 55 -10.14 -34.56 7.09
N THR A 56 -10.44 -34.99 5.86
CA THR A 56 -10.05 -34.27 4.64
C THR A 56 -10.67 -32.87 4.61
N LEU A 57 -11.96 -32.75 4.96
CA LEU A 57 -12.64 -31.45 5.03
C LEU A 57 -11.97 -30.51 6.04
N LEU A 58 -11.61 -31.02 7.23
CA LEU A 58 -10.91 -30.23 8.25
C LEU A 58 -9.53 -29.76 7.77
N LEU A 59 -8.77 -30.63 7.11
CA LEU A 59 -7.47 -30.28 6.55
C LEU A 59 -7.56 -29.19 5.47
N ILE A 60 -8.60 -29.24 4.62
CA ILE A 60 -8.85 -28.21 3.61
C ILE A 60 -9.15 -26.85 4.27
N ILE A 61 -10.03 -26.82 5.28
CA ILE A 61 -10.36 -25.59 6.01
C ILE A 61 -9.09 -25.02 6.67
N LEU A 62 -8.32 -25.87 7.35
CA LEU A 62 -7.07 -25.49 7.99
C LEU A 62 -6.05 -24.95 6.97
N PHE A 63 -5.95 -25.56 5.79
CA PHE A 63 -5.08 -25.10 4.72
C PHE A 63 -5.40 -23.67 4.27
N PHE A 64 -6.68 -23.37 4.00
CA PHE A 64 -7.10 -22.02 3.61
C PHE A 64 -6.86 -20.99 4.72
N TYR A 65 -7.12 -21.37 5.97
CA TYR A 65 -6.78 -20.52 7.12
C TYR A 65 -5.29 -20.17 7.16
N LEU A 66 -4.41 -21.16 6.96
CA LEU A 66 -2.96 -20.94 6.89
C LEU A 66 -2.54 -20.07 5.70
N VAL A 67 -3.21 -20.18 4.55
CA VAL A 67 -2.96 -19.30 3.38
C VAL A 67 -3.18 -17.83 3.75
N THR A 68 -4.26 -17.52 4.49
CA THR A 68 -4.54 -16.16 4.94
C THR A 68 -3.47 -15.64 5.91
N ILE A 69 -3.05 -16.45 6.89
CA ILE A 69 -1.98 -16.06 7.82
C ILE A 69 -0.66 -15.85 7.08
N HIS A 70 -0.33 -16.73 6.14
CA HIS A 70 0.89 -16.61 5.33
C HIS A 70 0.90 -15.33 4.50
N LYS A 71 -0.22 -15.00 3.85
CA LYS A 71 -0.40 -13.74 3.11
C LYS A 71 -0.16 -12.52 4.01
N ASN A 72 -0.80 -12.47 5.18
CA ASN A 72 -0.64 -11.36 6.11
C ASN A 72 0.81 -11.24 6.63
N THR A 73 1.43 -12.37 6.99
CA THR A 73 2.83 -12.40 7.45
C THR A 73 3.78 -11.89 6.37
N ASN A 74 3.55 -12.28 5.11
CA ASN A 74 4.35 -11.78 3.99
C ASN A 74 4.14 -10.29 3.72
N LEU A 75 2.92 -9.76 3.90
CA LEU A 75 2.65 -8.33 3.78
C LEU A 75 3.44 -7.54 4.84
N LEU A 76 3.34 -7.94 6.11
CA LEU A 76 4.09 -7.33 7.20
C LEU A 76 5.61 -7.40 6.95
N ARG A 77 6.08 -8.52 6.41
CA ARG A 77 7.50 -8.69 6.05
C ARG A 77 7.92 -7.68 4.98
N LYS A 78 7.10 -7.50 3.93
CA LYS A 78 7.35 -6.50 2.88
C LYS A 78 7.38 -5.07 3.46
N ILE A 79 6.46 -4.73 4.36
CA ILE A 79 6.47 -3.43 5.05
C ILE A 79 7.77 -3.25 5.85
N ALA A 80 8.22 -4.26 6.59
CA ALA A 80 9.48 -4.22 7.33
C ALA A 80 10.69 -4.00 6.39
N GLN A 81 10.72 -4.67 5.23
CA GLN A 81 11.76 -4.48 4.20
C GLN A 81 11.75 -3.05 3.63
N GLN A 82 10.57 -2.48 3.41
CA GLN A 82 10.48 -1.08 2.97
C GLN A 82 10.98 -0.11 4.04
N LYS A 83 10.68 -0.36 5.32
CA LYS A 83 11.25 0.43 6.43
C LYS A 83 12.76 0.34 6.49
N ILE A 84 13.35 -0.84 6.28
CA ILE A 84 14.82 -1.00 6.19
C ILE A 84 15.37 -0.10 5.07
N THR A 85 14.76 -0.15 3.89
CA THR A 85 15.17 0.62 2.72
C THR A 85 15.08 2.13 2.98
N ILE A 86 13.96 2.60 3.54
CA ILE A 86 13.75 4.01 3.91
C ILE A 86 14.84 4.47 4.89
N ASN A 87 15.05 3.74 5.99
CA ASN A 87 16.03 4.13 7.00
C ASN A 87 17.46 4.13 6.41
N GLN A 88 17.79 3.15 5.57
CA GLN A 88 19.11 3.10 4.91
C GLN A 88 19.31 4.28 3.95
N ASN A 89 18.28 4.64 3.20
CA ASN A 89 18.29 5.79 2.29
C ASN A 89 18.46 7.11 3.06
N GLU A 90 17.75 7.30 4.16
CA GLU A 90 17.89 8.49 5.01
C GLU A 90 19.29 8.58 5.63
N ILE A 91 19.83 7.47 6.13
CA ILE A 91 21.20 7.43 6.67
C ILE A 91 22.21 7.80 5.57
N ASN A 92 22.07 7.22 4.37
CA ASN A 92 22.95 7.52 3.23
C ASN A 92 22.84 8.99 2.82
N PHE A 93 21.64 9.55 2.80
CA PHE A 93 21.41 10.96 2.53
C PHE A 93 22.10 11.85 3.57
N LEU A 94 21.87 11.60 4.86
CA LEU A 94 22.47 12.39 5.94
C LEU A 94 24.00 12.28 6.02
N GLN A 95 24.58 11.13 5.65
CA GLN A 95 26.03 10.91 5.74
C GLN A 95 26.80 11.25 4.47
N LYS A 96 26.20 11.00 3.30
CA LYS A 96 26.89 11.04 2.00
C LYS A 96 26.25 12.01 1.01
N ASN A 97 25.18 12.70 1.41
CA ASN A 97 24.37 13.57 0.55
C ASN A 97 23.84 12.84 -0.70
N GLN A 98 23.55 11.55 -0.56
CA GLN A 98 23.03 10.72 -1.65
C GLN A 98 21.52 10.88 -1.77
N PHE A 99 21.06 11.56 -2.82
CA PHE A 99 19.63 11.74 -3.11
C PHE A 99 19.00 10.44 -3.62
N PHE A 100 17.78 10.15 -3.14
CA PHE A 100 16.99 8.97 -3.53
C PHE A 100 15.54 9.31 -3.87
N SER A 101 15.09 10.52 -3.55
CA SER A 101 13.76 11.06 -3.81
C SER A 101 13.60 11.51 -5.26
N ALA A 102 12.34 11.57 -5.71
CA ALA A 102 12.00 12.11 -7.03
C ALA A 102 12.39 13.59 -7.12
N ASN A 103 12.97 13.97 -8.25
CA ASN A 103 13.53 15.30 -8.48
C ASN A 103 12.52 16.35 -8.94
N GLY A 104 11.26 15.97 -9.13
CA GLY A 104 10.16 16.89 -9.45
C GLY A 104 10.22 17.51 -10.84
N LYS A 105 11.13 17.05 -11.73
CA LYS A 105 11.26 17.58 -13.09
C LYS A 105 9.97 17.52 -13.91
N GLU A 106 9.08 16.58 -13.59
CA GLU A 106 7.74 16.44 -14.19
C GLU A 106 6.75 17.59 -13.84
N PHE A 107 7.07 18.41 -12.83
CA PHE A 107 6.27 19.57 -12.41
C PHE A 107 6.94 20.91 -12.74
N GLN A 108 8.10 20.87 -13.39
CA GLN A 108 8.79 22.08 -13.79
C GLN A 108 7.96 22.85 -14.82
N ASP A 109 7.75 24.14 -14.54
CA ASP A 109 7.12 25.09 -15.45
C ASP A 109 8.17 26.14 -15.84
N ASP A 110 8.59 26.11 -17.11
CA ASP A 110 9.58 27.03 -17.66
C ASP A 110 9.05 28.47 -17.80
N SER A 111 7.73 28.68 -17.66
CA SER A 111 7.10 30.00 -17.68
C SER A 111 6.98 30.64 -16.29
N HIS A 112 7.38 29.93 -15.23
CA HIS A 112 7.25 30.41 -13.86
C HIS A 112 8.30 31.49 -13.53
N PRO A 113 7.94 32.58 -12.83
CA PRO A 113 8.84 33.73 -12.62
C PRO A 113 10.18 33.45 -11.93
N TYR A 114 10.33 32.30 -11.25
CA TYR A 114 11.51 31.98 -10.44
C TYR A 114 11.87 30.48 -10.39
N SER A 115 11.08 29.59 -11.01
CA SER A 115 11.30 28.14 -10.89
C SER A 115 12.67 27.72 -11.45
N TYR A 116 13.10 28.41 -12.50
CA TYR A 116 14.36 28.19 -13.20
C TYR A 116 15.55 28.84 -12.48
N ASP A 117 15.38 30.06 -11.97
CA ASP A 117 16.47 30.80 -11.31
C ASP A 117 16.85 30.22 -9.93
N LEU A 118 15.88 29.64 -9.21
CA LEU A 118 16.07 29.10 -7.86
C LEU A 118 16.36 27.58 -7.83
N ASP A 119 16.57 26.95 -8.99
CA ASP A 119 16.78 25.49 -9.12
C ASP A 119 15.77 24.68 -8.29
N ILE A 120 14.48 25.04 -8.38
CA ILE A 120 13.42 24.46 -7.54
C ILE A 120 13.22 22.99 -7.88
N PHE A 121 13.34 22.61 -9.15
CA PHE A 121 13.14 21.24 -9.65
C PHE A 121 14.38 20.73 -10.39
N GLY A 122 14.48 19.40 -10.55
CA GLY A 122 15.60 18.76 -11.23
C GLY A 122 16.62 18.15 -10.26
N THR A 123 17.72 17.63 -10.80
CA THR A 123 18.71 16.88 -10.02
C THR A 123 19.46 17.81 -9.08
N HIS A 124 19.58 17.44 -7.80
CA HIS A 124 20.16 18.26 -6.72
C HIS A 124 19.37 19.55 -6.43
N SER A 125 18.08 19.60 -6.81
CA SER A 125 17.19 20.73 -6.52
C SER A 125 16.71 20.78 -5.07
N LEU A 126 16.17 21.94 -4.69
CA LEU A 126 15.51 22.14 -3.40
C LEU A 126 14.32 21.17 -3.21
N TYR A 127 13.51 20.97 -4.25
CA TYR A 127 12.43 19.99 -4.22
C TYR A 127 12.96 18.59 -3.93
N GLN A 128 14.01 18.16 -4.64
CA GLN A 128 14.58 16.83 -4.42
C GLN A 128 15.09 16.66 -2.99
N TYR A 129 15.73 17.70 -2.43
CA TYR A 129 16.25 17.68 -1.06
C TYR A 129 15.13 17.45 -0.03
N ILE A 130 14.03 18.20 -0.15
CA ILE A 130 12.91 18.20 0.81
C ILE A 130 11.96 17.04 0.59
N ASN A 131 11.79 16.56 -0.65
CA ASN A 131 10.77 15.59 -0.99
C ASN A 131 10.93 14.27 -0.22
N ARG A 132 9.95 13.97 0.63
CA ARG A 132 9.72 12.68 1.32
C ARG A 132 8.31 12.16 1.08
N THR A 133 7.71 12.56 -0.03
CA THR A 133 6.38 12.10 -0.42
C THR A 133 6.49 10.77 -1.15
N HIS A 134 5.56 9.85 -0.87
CA HIS A 134 5.54 8.49 -1.43
C HIS A 134 4.32 8.25 -2.34
N THR A 135 3.54 9.31 -2.60
CA THR A 135 2.36 9.26 -3.48
C THR A 135 2.50 10.30 -4.58
N PHE A 136 1.89 10.05 -5.75
CA PHE A 136 1.82 11.01 -6.84
C PHE A 136 1.10 12.29 -6.39
N LEU A 137 0.00 12.17 -5.65
CA LEU A 137 -0.72 13.32 -5.10
C LEU A 137 0.14 14.13 -4.11
N GLY A 138 0.90 13.46 -3.25
CA GLY A 138 1.81 14.12 -2.33
C GLY A 138 2.92 14.87 -3.08
N ARG A 139 3.53 14.22 -4.08
CA ARG A 139 4.54 14.84 -4.94
C ARG A 139 4.01 16.09 -5.64
N LYS A 140 2.80 15.99 -6.19
CA LYS A 140 2.12 17.11 -6.86
C LYS A 140 1.81 18.22 -5.86
N ALA A 141 1.19 17.91 -4.71
CA ALA A 141 0.85 18.92 -3.70
C ALA A 141 2.08 19.67 -3.20
N LEU A 142 3.18 18.96 -2.94
CA LEU A 142 4.45 19.58 -2.58
C LEU A 142 4.95 20.52 -3.68
N ALA A 143 4.90 20.09 -4.95
CA ALA A 143 5.34 20.92 -6.08
C ALA A 143 4.49 22.19 -6.23
N GLU A 144 3.16 22.09 -6.04
CA GLU A 144 2.26 23.24 -6.05
C GLU A 144 2.62 24.25 -4.94
N HIS A 145 2.98 23.80 -3.73
CA HIS A 145 3.42 24.71 -2.67
C HIS A 145 4.73 25.46 -3.01
N PHE A 146 5.62 24.86 -3.82
CA PHE A 146 6.83 25.55 -4.30
C PHE A 146 6.54 26.56 -5.41
N LEU A 147 5.60 26.25 -6.29
CA LEU A 147 5.21 27.12 -7.40
C LEU A 147 4.30 28.26 -6.94
N HIS A 148 3.40 28.01 -5.99
CA HIS A 148 2.36 28.96 -5.58
C HIS A 148 2.37 29.15 -4.05
N PRO A 149 3.40 29.80 -3.47
CA PRO A 149 3.47 30.03 -2.04
C PRO A 149 2.45 31.07 -1.59
N GLU A 150 1.53 30.67 -0.71
CA GLU A 150 0.50 31.54 -0.14
C GLU A 150 0.87 31.97 1.28
N VAL A 151 0.97 33.28 1.53
CA VAL A 151 1.42 33.83 2.83
C VAL A 151 0.48 33.44 3.97
N SER A 152 -0.83 33.35 3.68
CA SER A 152 -1.85 32.93 4.64
C SER A 152 -1.69 31.49 5.12
N GLU A 153 -1.04 30.63 4.33
CA GLU A 153 -0.85 29.20 4.65
C GLU A 153 0.45 28.94 5.45
N ILE A 154 1.36 29.90 5.54
CA ILE A 154 2.67 29.71 6.17
C ILE A 154 2.53 29.28 7.64
N ALA A 155 1.77 30.03 8.45
CA ALA A 155 1.64 29.73 9.89
C ALA A 155 0.92 28.39 10.15
N PRO A 156 -0.20 28.07 9.49
CA PRO A 156 -0.79 26.73 9.55
C PRO A 156 0.17 25.61 9.16
N LEU A 157 0.88 25.76 8.04
CA LEU A 157 1.80 24.74 7.54
C LEU A 157 2.97 24.51 8.50
N GLN A 158 3.53 25.57 9.09
CA GLN A 158 4.58 25.48 10.09
C GLN A 158 4.11 24.74 11.34
N ALA A 159 2.89 25.05 11.84
CA ALA A 159 2.33 24.35 12.99
C ALA A 159 2.13 22.85 12.71
N THR A 160 1.58 22.48 11.56
CA THR A 160 1.42 21.07 11.16
C THR A 160 2.77 20.38 10.95
N THR A 161 3.76 21.08 10.40
CA THR A 161 5.11 20.54 10.21
C THR A 161 5.78 20.27 11.56
N GLU A 162 5.67 21.21 12.50
CA GLU A 162 6.22 21.07 13.86
C GLU A 162 5.59 19.89 14.60
N GLU A 163 4.27 19.75 14.53
CA GLU A 163 3.52 18.60 15.09
C GLU A 163 4.03 17.29 14.49
N LEU A 164 4.07 17.17 13.16
CA LEU A 164 4.51 15.93 12.50
C LEU A 164 6.00 15.64 12.67
N SER A 165 6.80 16.65 13.03
CA SER A 165 8.23 16.48 13.25
C SER A 165 8.55 15.74 14.56
N GLN A 166 7.62 15.76 15.53
CA GLN A 166 7.80 15.13 16.83
C GLN A 166 8.09 13.63 16.71
N GLU A 167 8.91 13.10 17.62
CA GLU A 167 9.34 11.69 17.59
C GLU A 167 8.18 10.70 17.68
N GLU A 168 7.09 11.07 18.34
CA GLU A 168 5.87 10.25 18.46
C GLU A 168 5.22 9.94 17.10
N HIS A 169 5.31 10.89 16.16
CA HIS A 169 4.76 10.73 14.81
C HIS A 169 5.74 10.04 13.84
N LEU A 170 7.03 9.91 14.19
CA LEU A 170 8.04 9.33 13.32
C LEU A 170 7.70 7.89 12.91
N ARG A 171 7.21 7.08 13.85
CA ARG A 171 6.79 5.69 13.57
C ARG A 171 5.62 5.63 12.59
N TRP A 172 4.63 6.50 12.80
CA TRP A 172 3.47 6.60 11.92
C TRP A 172 3.88 7.06 10.52
N ARG A 173 4.75 8.07 10.42
CA ARG A 173 5.29 8.54 9.13
C ARG A 173 6.01 7.41 8.40
N GLN A 174 6.87 6.64 9.06
CA GLN A 174 7.54 5.50 8.42
C GLN A 174 6.59 4.38 8.01
N GLU A 175 5.55 4.09 8.81
CA GLU A 175 4.51 3.12 8.44
C GLU A 175 3.77 3.57 7.18
N PHE A 176 3.38 4.85 7.13
CA PHE A 176 2.72 5.44 5.98
C PHE A 176 3.62 5.37 4.73
N MET A 177 4.88 5.80 4.83
CA MET A 177 5.85 5.74 3.73
C MET A 177 6.09 4.30 3.25
N ALA A 178 6.27 3.36 4.17
CA ALA A 178 6.51 1.96 3.83
C ALA A 178 5.29 1.32 3.16
N THR A 179 4.09 1.61 3.65
CA THR A 179 2.84 1.06 3.11
C THR A 179 2.51 1.65 1.74
N THR A 180 2.66 2.96 1.58
CA THR A 180 2.41 3.63 0.29
C THR A 180 3.40 3.19 -0.78
N THR A 181 4.65 2.88 -0.43
CA THR A 181 5.63 2.31 -1.37
C THR A 181 5.21 0.94 -1.92
N LEU A 182 4.40 0.17 -1.18
CA LEU A 182 3.84 -1.10 -1.67
C LEU A 182 2.67 -0.93 -2.64
N ILE A 183 2.11 0.29 -2.71
CA ILE A 183 1.09 0.66 -3.67
C ILE A 183 1.85 1.22 -4.89
N GLU A 184 1.61 0.65 -6.06
CA GLU A 184 2.15 1.19 -7.32
C GLU A 184 1.41 2.48 -7.70
N ASP A 185 1.58 3.53 -6.89
CA ASP A 185 0.91 4.81 -7.06
C ASP A 185 1.57 5.62 -8.19
N THR A 186 0.88 5.63 -9.33
CA THR A 186 1.31 6.32 -10.54
C THR A 186 0.29 7.39 -10.93
N LYS A 187 0.73 8.34 -11.77
CA LYS A 187 -0.18 9.31 -12.37
C LYS A 187 -1.34 8.62 -13.09
N ASP A 188 -1.07 7.52 -13.80
CA ASP A 188 -2.08 6.77 -14.54
C ASP A 188 -3.06 6.05 -13.59
N PHE A 189 -2.55 5.45 -12.51
CA PHE A 189 -3.39 4.87 -11.46
C PHE A 189 -4.34 5.92 -10.86
N TYR A 190 -3.83 7.11 -10.56
CA TYR A 190 -4.66 8.22 -10.08
C TYR A 190 -5.73 8.63 -11.11
N GLN A 191 -5.39 8.74 -12.40
CA GLN A 191 -6.37 9.06 -13.45
C GLN A 191 -7.44 7.99 -13.59
N GLN A 192 -7.08 6.71 -13.48
CA GLN A 192 -8.03 5.59 -13.53
C GLN A 192 -9.02 5.66 -12.37
N ILE A 193 -8.55 5.88 -11.13
CA ILE A 193 -9.42 6.03 -9.96
C ILE A 193 -10.35 7.24 -10.13
N LYS A 194 -9.81 8.37 -10.60
CA LYS A 194 -10.60 9.58 -10.84
C LYS A 194 -11.70 9.34 -11.88
N GLN A 195 -11.37 8.68 -12.98
CA GLN A 195 -12.34 8.32 -14.02
C GLN A 195 -13.40 7.36 -13.50
N TRP A 196 -12.99 6.34 -12.73
CA TRP A 196 -13.92 5.41 -12.09
C TRP A 196 -14.89 6.14 -11.17
N ALA A 197 -14.40 7.03 -10.30
CA ALA A 197 -15.23 7.79 -9.36
C ALA A 197 -16.21 8.75 -10.06
N MET A 198 -15.86 9.26 -11.23
CA MET A 198 -16.71 10.15 -12.03
C MET A 198 -17.73 9.40 -12.90
N LYS A 199 -17.55 8.10 -13.09
CA LYS A 199 -18.45 7.28 -13.91
C LYS A 199 -19.76 7.09 -13.14
N LYS A 200 -20.82 7.78 -13.58
CA LYS A 200 -22.18 7.50 -13.10
C LYS A 200 -22.52 6.04 -13.40
N GLU A 201 -22.73 5.25 -12.35
CA GLU A 201 -23.18 3.88 -12.51
C GLU A 201 -24.59 3.86 -13.10
N LYS A 202 -24.82 2.97 -14.07
CA LYS A 202 -26.18 2.61 -14.45
C LYS A 202 -26.75 1.81 -13.29
N PRO A 203 -27.99 2.08 -12.83
CA PRO A 203 -28.58 1.30 -11.74
C PRO A 203 -28.53 -0.19 -12.12
N PHE A 204 -27.97 -1.00 -11.20
CA PHE A 204 -27.77 -2.44 -11.37
C PHE A 204 -29.08 -3.21 -11.62
N PHE A 205 -30.21 -2.62 -11.21
CA PHE A 205 -31.54 -3.15 -11.48
C PHE A 205 -32.20 -2.37 -12.63
N PRO A 206 -32.59 -3.02 -13.74
CA PRO A 206 -33.55 -2.41 -14.65
C PRO A 206 -34.82 -2.09 -13.85
N SER A 207 -35.36 -0.89 -14.01
CA SER A 207 -36.56 -0.48 -13.29
C SER A 207 -37.67 -1.50 -13.55
N LEU A 208 -38.26 -2.04 -12.48
CA LEU A 208 -39.42 -2.95 -12.53
C LEU A 208 -40.70 -2.27 -13.09
N ALA A 209 -40.59 -1.03 -13.59
CA ALA A 209 -41.68 -0.23 -14.11
C ALA A 209 -42.38 -0.85 -15.34
N ASN A 210 -41.74 -1.79 -16.04
CA ASN A 210 -42.31 -2.42 -17.23
C ASN A 210 -42.98 -3.78 -16.98
N LEU A 211 -42.99 -4.30 -15.73
CA LEU A 211 -43.52 -5.65 -15.45
C LEU A 211 -44.98 -5.67 -14.93
N ARG A 212 -45.71 -4.56 -15.02
CA ARG A 212 -47.09 -4.46 -14.52
C ARG A 212 -48.05 -3.81 -15.50
N MET A 213 -48.06 -4.26 -16.76
CA MET A 213 -49.12 -3.97 -17.74
C MET A 213 -49.28 -5.17 -18.69
N GLY A 214 -49.90 -6.24 -18.21
CA GLY A 214 -50.11 -7.46 -19.00
C GLY A 214 -50.96 -8.50 -18.27
N GLY A 215 -52.13 -8.08 -17.74
CA GLY A 215 -53.04 -8.95 -17.01
C GLY A 215 -54.50 -8.64 -17.32
N SER A 216 -55.01 -9.38 -18.31
CA SER A 216 -56.42 -9.74 -18.55
C SER A 216 -57.49 -8.65 -18.63
N SER A 217 -57.83 -8.26 -19.87
CA SER A 217 -59.21 -7.93 -20.23
C SER A 217 -59.99 -9.27 -20.30
N ILE A 218 -60.91 -9.48 -19.36
CA ILE A 218 -61.92 -10.54 -19.44
C ILE A 218 -63.10 -9.92 -20.17
N ALA A 219 -63.27 -10.27 -21.45
CA ALA A 219 -64.45 -9.96 -22.24
C ALA A 219 -65.46 -11.12 -22.12
N HIS A 220 -66.71 -10.74 -21.93
CA HIS A 220 -67.91 -11.56 -21.89
C HIS A 220 -68.02 -12.59 -23.02
N HIS A 221 -68.43 -13.81 -22.68
CA HIS A 221 -69.61 -14.43 -23.28
C HIS A 221 -70.18 -15.56 -22.41
#